data_AF-A0A1V2L3J2-F1
#
_entry.id   AF-A0A1V2L3J2-F1
#
_cell.length_a   1.000
_cell.length_b   1.000
_cell.length_c   1.000
_cell.angle_alpha   90.00
_cell.angle_beta   90.00
_cell.angle_gamma   90.00
#
_symmetry.space_group_name_H-M   'P 1'
#
loop_
_entity.id
_entity.type
_entity.pdbx_description
1 polymer ?
#
loop_
_entity_poly.entity_id
_entity_poly.type
_entity_poly.pdbx_seq_one_letter_code
_entity_poly.pdbx_strand_id
1 'polypeptide(L)'
;MFRTLALFCAFIVANSIVLPLIWHAFIYEHSQSLSPNIDDTKKYIDINDLKSLLLLLNPSRQTSELEGTQTHYTLTIDNFHTQSRFKLLPVSPYREVSRDTFDKWLSEQVEISFNKILSNIGDDNWSSDLVNYDNVALGAVIASPSKADPDYFYQWTRDGAITINTVINYLVNNQFKNTSIVTTVENYIDNSENLQKTSNPSGDYNDGTLLNFGEPKFNVDGTPFTGNWGRPQNDGPPLRVISIDNFLKNLKKFSVSSNESYIYHNIIKPDLEFICRYWKANNFDLWEEVNSQHFFTSLVQLKALKIGIKLHKQLDSNDELFGERLETTFEELSKFILVESGYIDNSLTHIVETPSILGSRSGLDTAIIIGVLLTHNDDEDKIPFDVTDGLVLNTLSALIKSMKLLYPINHSRVNLNLGVGLGRYPEDIYNGNGVSEGNPWFLCTLAGAEMMYKLISDLYLSQQDLLIDSSNQLFYFNHVIEKPTMFSKESSSSSLRIPYNTLAFNQTMASLFQFGDSFLDIVREHVADDGSMSEQFDKYTGYMRGATDLTWSYGSLWSANRWRQRALDYVA
;
A
#
# COMPACT_ATOMS: atom_id res chain seq x y z
N MET A 1 22.18 7.38 48.96
CA MET A 1 22.47 6.92 47.59
C MET A 1 22.55 5.39 47.47
N PHE A 2 22.96 4.62 48.49
CA PHE A 2 22.99 3.14 48.43
C PHE A 2 21.68 2.40 48.79
N ARG A 3 20.67 3.05 49.38
CA ARG A 3 19.38 2.41 49.71
C ARG A 3 18.38 2.39 48.55
N THR A 4 18.53 3.26 47.56
CA THR A 4 17.61 3.35 46.40
C THR A 4 17.94 2.29 45.33
N LEU A 5 19.21 1.87 45.23
CA LEU A 5 19.65 0.85 44.28
C LEU A 5 19.22 -0.57 44.68
N ALA A 6 19.12 -0.86 45.98
CA ALA A 6 18.70 -2.17 46.49
C ALA A 6 17.20 -2.44 46.29
N LEU A 7 16.36 -1.41 46.37
CA LEU A 7 14.92 -1.51 46.09
C LEU A 7 14.64 -1.70 44.59
N PHE A 8 15.47 -1.12 43.71
CA PHE A 8 15.33 -1.27 42.26
C PHE A 8 15.74 -2.69 41.80
N CYS A 9 16.81 -3.25 42.35
CA CYS A 9 17.20 -4.64 42.06
C CYS A 9 16.20 -5.67 42.61
N ALA A 10 15.59 -5.43 43.78
CA ALA A 10 14.56 -6.31 44.33
C ALA A 10 13.26 -6.31 43.49
N PHE A 11 12.91 -5.17 42.87
CA PHE A 11 11.74 -5.05 42.00
C PHE A 11 11.94 -5.75 40.64
N ILE A 12 13.16 -5.76 40.12
CA ILE A 12 13.52 -6.46 38.87
C ILE A 12 13.54 -7.98 39.08
N VAL A 13 14.06 -8.46 40.22
CA VAL A 13 14.08 -9.91 40.53
C VAL A 13 12.68 -10.46 40.82
N ALA A 14 11.78 -9.68 41.44
CA ALA A 14 10.40 -10.10 41.67
C ALA A 14 9.60 -10.28 40.36
N ASN A 15 9.75 -9.38 39.38
CA ASN A 15 9.05 -9.50 38.08
C ASN A 15 9.62 -10.61 37.18
N SER A 16 10.89 -10.97 37.34
CA SER A 16 11.55 -12.04 36.56
C SER A 16 11.11 -13.45 36.97
N ILE A 17 10.56 -13.61 38.18
CA ILE A 17 10.16 -14.91 38.75
C ILE A 17 8.64 -15.07 38.74
N VAL A 18 7.89 -13.97 38.89
CA VAL A 18 6.42 -14.01 38.95
C VAL A 18 5.77 -14.24 37.58
N LEU A 19 6.29 -13.66 36.49
CA LEU A 19 5.74 -13.89 35.15
C LEU A 19 5.85 -15.36 34.68
N PRO A 20 6.99 -16.06 34.84
CA PRO A 20 7.09 -17.48 34.50
C PRO A 20 6.20 -18.39 35.36
N LEU A 21 5.97 -18.03 36.63
CA LEU A 21 5.10 -18.77 37.55
C LEU A 21 3.61 -18.60 37.22
N ILE A 22 3.20 -17.40 36.81
CA ILE A 22 1.84 -17.15 36.31
C ILE A 22 1.62 -17.89 34.98
N TRP A 23 2.63 -17.93 34.11
CA TRP A 23 2.60 -18.70 32.86
C TRP A 23 2.51 -20.22 33.10
N HIS A 24 3.27 -20.74 34.08
CA HIS A 24 3.19 -22.16 34.48
C HIS A 24 1.85 -22.51 35.15
N ALA A 25 1.32 -21.64 36.02
CA ALA A 25 0.03 -21.87 36.68
C ALA A 25 -1.14 -21.85 35.66
N PHE A 26 -1.09 -20.94 34.68
CA PHE A 26 -2.10 -20.84 33.63
C PHE A 26 -2.10 -22.06 32.69
N ILE A 27 -0.91 -22.57 32.32
CA ILE A 27 -0.78 -23.81 31.53
C ILE A 27 -1.21 -25.04 32.34
N TYR A 28 -0.87 -25.10 33.64
CA TYR A 28 -1.20 -26.24 34.49
C TYR A 28 -2.71 -26.36 34.75
N GLU A 29 -3.42 -25.25 35.01
CA GLU A 29 -4.89 -25.23 35.14
C GLU A 29 -5.61 -25.54 33.82
N HIS A 30 -5.08 -25.10 32.67
CA HIS A 30 -5.68 -25.40 31.36
C HIS A 30 -5.37 -26.82 30.84
N SER A 31 -4.33 -27.48 31.34
CA SER A 31 -4.04 -28.89 30.98
C SER A 31 -4.86 -29.93 31.76
N GLN A 32 -5.46 -29.55 32.90
CA GLN A 32 -6.17 -30.47 33.80
C GLN A 32 -7.68 -30.59 33.47
N SER A 33 -8.20 -29.81 32.51
CA SER A 33 -9.63 -29.85 32.12
C SER A 33 -9.93 -30.66 30.85
N LEU A 34 -8.93 -31.32 30.25
CA LEU A 34 -9.11 -32.10 29.02
C LEU A 34 -8.92 -33.60 29.29
N SER A 35 -10.03 -34.33 29.31
CA SER A 35 -10.04 -35.79 29.19
C SER A 35 -9.60 -36.18 27.77
N PRO A 36 -8.90 -37.31 27.57
CA PRO A 36 -8.21 -37.59 26.32
C PRO A 36 -9.19 -38.16 25.29
N ASN A 37 -9.50 -37.38 24.26
CA ASN A 37 -9.85 -37.94 22.97
C ASN A 37 -9.06 -37.18 21.90
N ILE A 38 -8.25 -37.96 21.21
CA ILE A 38 -7.39 -37.57 20.09
C ILE A 38 -8.29 -37.18 18.93
N ASP A 39 -8.22 -35.92 18.49
CA ASP A 39 -8.36 -35.60 17.07
C ASP A 39 -7.66 -34.26 16.74
N ASP A 40 -6.97 -34.25 15.60
CA ASP A 40 -6.14 -33.17 15.08
C ASP A 40 -6.92 -31.85 14.91
N THR A 41 -6.48 -30.78 15.57
CA THR A 41 -6.59 -29.41 15.03
C THR A 41 -5.61 -28.48 15.76
N LYS A 42 -4.44 -28.22 15.14
CA LYS A 42 -3.71 -26.97 15.40
C LYS A 42 -4.60 -25.82 14.94
N LYS A 43 -5.33 -25.19 15.88
CA LYS A 43 -6.06 -23.95 15.64
C LYS A 43 -5.04 -22.84 15.41
N TYR A 44 -5.03 -22.31 14.19
CA TYR A 44 -4.36 -21.05 13.85
C TYR A 44 -4.93 -19.93 14.72
N ILE A 45 -4.07 -19.13 15.34
CA ILE A 45 -4.45 -17.93 16.09
C ILE A 45 -4.98 -16.90 15.09
N ASP A 46 -6.21 -16.43 15.29
CA ASP A 46 -6.81 -15.35 14.50
C ASP A 46 -6.08 -14.03 14.78
N ILE A 47 -5.90 -13.18 13.77
CA ILE A 47 -5.34 -11.82 13.91
C ILE A 47 -6.14 -10.98 14.93
N ASN A 48 -7.45 -11.23 15.05
CA ASN A 48 -8.29 -10.60 16.07
C ASN A 48 -7.96 -11.08 17.49
N ASP A 49 -7.52 -12.33 17.65
CA ASP A 49 -7.04 -12.85 18.94
C ASP A 49 -5.71 -12.22 19.32
N LEU A 50 -4.82 -11.95 18.35
CA LEU A 50 -3.55 -11.23 18.57
C LEU A 50 -3.76 -9.78 19.02
N LYS A 51 -4.69 -9.03 18.39
CA LYS A 51 -5.07 -7.68 18.85
C LYS A 51 -5.63 -7.70 20.28
N SER A 52 -6.44 -8.70 20.61
CA SER A 52 -7.04 -8.87 21.94
C SER A 52 -6.00 -9.25 23.00
N LEU A 53 -5.01 -10.09 22.65
CA LEU A 53 -3.91 -10.48 23.53
C LEU A 53 -2.92 -9.33 23.77
N LEU A 54 -2.68 -8.48 22.77
CA LEU A 54 -1.78 -7.32 22.85
C LEU A 54 -2.35 -6.18 23.70
N LEU A 55 -3.68 -6.00 23.72
CA LEU A 55 -4.37 -5.06 24.61
C LEU A 55 -4.20 -5.41 26.11
N LEU A 56 -4.02 -6.69 26.43
CA LEU A 56 -3.81 -7.17 27.80
C LEU A 56 -2.38 -6.95 28.33
N LEU A 57 -1.40 -6.75 27.45
CA LEU A 57 0.03 -6.66 27.81
C LEU A 57 0.53 -5.22 28.01
N ASN A 58 -0.37 -4.23 28.07
CA ASN A 58 -0.01 -2.81 28.21
C ASN A 58 -0.27 -2.33 29.68
N PRO A 59 0.74 -2.33 30.58
CA PRO A 59 0.52 -2.06 31.98
C PRO A 59 0.65 -0.54 32.22
N SER A 60 -0.38 0.21 31.83
CA SER A 60 -0.51 1.61 32.25
C SER A 60 -1.98 2.01 32.44
N ARG A 61 -2.69 1.24 33.28
CA ARG A 61 -3.91 1.68 33.97
C ARG A 61 -4.00 1.02 35.35
N GLN A 62 -3.31 1.58 36.33
CA GLN A 62 -3.76 1.54 37.71
C GLN A 62 -3.97 2.97 38.17
N THR A 63 -5.21 3.45 38.04
CA THR A 63 -5.69 4.63 38.75
C THR A 63 -7.13 4.41 39.15
N SER A 64 -7.33 4.29 40.47
CA SER A 64 -8.51 4.61 41.28
C SER A 64 -9.88 4.70 40.58
N GLU A 65 -10.77 3.81 41.01
CA GLU A 65 -12.23 3.90 40.84
C GLU A 65 -12.77 5.27 41.25
N LEU A 66 -13.25 6.01 40.25
CA LEU A 66 -14.35 6.95 40.37
C LEU A 66 -15.30 6.61 39.22
N GLU A 67 -16.40 5.91 39.55
CA GLU A 67 -17.48 5.58 38.62
C GLU A 67 -18.13 6.86 38.09
N GLY A 68 -17.64 7.34 36.95
CA GLY A 68 -18.42 8.15 36.02
C GLY A 68 -18.84 7.25 34.87
N THR A 69 -20.12 6.92 34.77
CA THR A 69 -20.69 6.18 33.64
C THR A 69 -20.61 7.04 32.37
N GLN A 70 -19.49 6.97 31.64
CA GLN A 70 -19.45 7.45 30.26
C GLN A 70 -20.38 6.57 29.44
N THR A 71 -21.60 7.05 29.21
CA THR A 71 -22.56 6.36 28.34
C THR A 71 -22.06 6.52 26.90
N HIS A 72 -21.61 5.43 26.29
CA HIS A 72 -21.31 5.38 24.86
C HIS A 72 -22.64 5.32 24.09
N TYR A 73 -22.88 6.29 23.21
CA TYR A 73 -24.08 6.31 22.36
C TYR A 73 -23.70 6.05 20.91
N THR A 74 -24.30 5.04 20.30
CA THR A 74 -24.24 4.80 18.86
C THR A 74 -25.48 5.39 18.20
N LEU A 75 -25.30 6.41 17.35
CA LEU A 75 -26.39 6.98 16.56
C LEU A 75 -26.49 6.23 15.24
N THR A 76 -27.67 5.74 14.91
CA THR A 76 -27.91 5.04 13.65
C THR A 76 -28.46 6.01 12.60
N ILE A 77 -27.89 5.98 11.39
CA ILE A 77 -28.33 6.75 10.23
C ILE A 77 -28.70 5.77 9.11
N ASP A 78 -29.99 5.56 8.91
CA ASP A 78 -30.55 4.72 7.83
C ASP A 78 -31.05 5.58 6.64
N ASN A 79 -31.34 6.86 6.87
CA ASN A 79 -31.79 7.79 5.84
C ASN A 79 -31.49 9.27 6.19
N PHE A 80 -30.58 9.89 5.44
CA PHE A 80 -30.21 11.30 5.64
C PHE A 80 -31.38 12.28 5.45
N HIS A 81 -32.44 11.93 4.72
CA HIS A 81 -33.61 12.79 4.53
C HIS A 81 -34.52 12.86 5.77
N THR A 82 -34.64 11.77 6.52
CA THR A 82 -35.47 11.73 7.74
C THR A 82 -34.66 12.18 8.96
N GLN A 83 -33.35 11.96 8.96
CA GLN A 83 -32.42 12.40 10.00
C GLN A 83 -31.84 13.78 9.71
N SER A 84 -32.70 14.82 9.72
CA SER A 84 -32.40 16.23 9.38
C SER A 84 -31.15 16.87 10.01
N ARG A 85 -30.53 16.23 11.01
CA ARG A 85 -29.32 16.68 11.71
C ARG A 85 -28.01 16.20 11.06
N PHE A 86 -28.08 15.26 10.12
CA PHE A 86 -26.94 14.73 9.38
C PHE A 86 -27.16 14.95 7.89
N LYS A 87 -26.13 15.39 7.19
CA LYS A 87 -26.17 15.61 5.74
C LYS A 87 -24.87 15.13 5.13
N LEU A 88 -24.95 14.63 3.89
CA LEU A 88 -23.74 14.39 3.10
C LEU A 88 -23.14 15.72 2.65
N LEU A 89 -21.81 15.78 2.65
CA LEU A 89 -21.08 16.90 2.10
C LEU A 89 -21.21 16.88 0.57
N PRO A 90 -21.67 17.98 -0.07
CA PRO A 90 -21.89 17.97 -1.51
C PRO A 90 -20.56 17.90 -2.26
N VAL A 91 -20.42 16.91 -3.14
CA VAL A 91 -19.32 16.83 -4.10
C VAL A 91 -19.77 17.56 -5.37
N SER A 92 -19.26 18.78 -5.60
CA SER A 92 -19.60 19.59 -6.78
C SER A 92 -18.43 19.58 -7.75
N PRO A 93 -18.63 19.35 -9.06
CA PRO A 93 -17.54 19.34 -10.03
C PRO A 93 -16.85 20.72 -10.06
N TYR A 94 -15.52 20.73 -10.11
CA TYR A 94 -14.73 21.97 -10.16
C TYR A 94 -14.92 22.73 -11.49
N ARG A 95 -15.06 21.98 -12.59
CA ARG A 95 -15.47 22.47 -13.91
C ARG A 95 -16.62 21.62 -14.41
N GLU A 96 -17.65 22.23 -14.98
CA GLU A 96 -18.79 21.50 -15.55
C GLU A 96 -18.35 20.71 -16.79
N VAL A 97 -17.89 19.48 -16.57
CA VAL A 97 -17.72 18.46 -17.62
C VAL A 97 -18.88 17.49 -17.48
N SER A 98 -19.61 17.24 -18.57
CA SER A 98 -20.70 16.27 -18.54
C SER A 98 -20.15 14.89 -18.22
N ARG A 99 -20.96 14.06 -17.57
CA ARG A 99 -20.57 12.70 -17.22
C ARG A 99 -20.12 11.90 -18.43
N ASP A 100 -20.86 11.99 -19.53
CA ASP A 100 -20.52 11.33 -20.79
C ASP A 100 -19.16 11.77 -21.36
N THR A 101 -18.82 13.06 -21.26
CA THR A 101 -17.53 13.58 -21.74
C THR A 101 -16.39 13.06 -20.87
N PHE A 102 -16.57 13.04 -19.55
CA PHE A 102 -15.59 12.52 -18.61
C PHE A 102 -15.35 11.02 -18.81
N ASP A 103 -16.42 10.22 -18.88
CA ASP A 103 -16.33 8.77 -19.05
C ASP A 103 -15.72 8.40 -20.42
N LYS A 104 -16.04 9.18 -21.48
CA LYS A 104 -15.39 9.02 -22.79
C LYS A 104 -13.89 9.27 -22.71
N TRP A 105 -13.46 10.39 -22.13
CA TRP A 105 -12.04 10.69 -21.95
C TRP A 105 -11.33 9.60 -21.16
N LEU A 106 -11.93 9.16 -20.05
CA LEU A 106 -11.31 8.15 -19.19
C LEU A 106 -11.14 6.82 -19.95
N SER A 107 -12.13 6.41 -20.75
CA SER A 107 -12.04 5.21 -21.57
C SER A 107 -10.90 5.31 -22.60
N GLU A 108 -10.78 6.44 -23.31
CA GLU A 108 -9.71 6.68 -24.27
C GLU A 108 -8.34 6.69 -23.59
N GLN A 109 -8.24 7.38 -22.45
CA GLN A 109 -6.99 7.51 -21.70
C GLN A 109 -6.53 6.17 -21.08
N VAL A 110 -7.44 5.28 -20.70
CA VAL A 110 -7.12 3.94 -20.21
C VAL A 110 -6.49 3.07 -21.30
N GLU A 111 -7.02 3.15 -22.53
CA GLU A 111 -6.44 2.45 -23.69
C GLU A 111 -5.05 3.00 -24.03
N ILE A 112 -4.90 4.33 -24.10
CA ILE A 112 -3.60 4.98 -24.31
C ILE A 112 -2.60 4.57 -23.23
N SER A 113 -3.01 4.59 -21.96
CA SER A 113 -2.13 4.28 -20.84
C SER A 113 -1.66 2.83 -20.89
N PHE A 114 -2.53 1.88 -21.25
CA PHE A 114 -2.11 0.48 -21.38
C PHE A 114 -1.12 0.29 -22.54
N ASN A 115 -1.34 0.95 -23.67
CA ASN A 115 -0.40 0.91 -24.80
C ASN A 115 0.95 1.55 -24.44
N LYS A 116 0.95 2.65 -23.68
CA LYS A 116 2.16 3.31 -23.18
C LYS A 116 2.92 2.46 -22.16
N ILE A 117 2.22 1.68 -21.33
CA ILE A 117 2.85 0.66 -20.48
C ILE A 117 3.61 -0.36 -21.34
N LEU A 118 2.94 -0.98 -22.33
CA LEU A 118 3.58 -1.98 -23.18
C LEU A 118 4.74 -1.40 -24.00
N SER A 119 4.65 -0.13 -24.41
CA SER A 119 5.72 0.57 -25.13
C SER A 119 6.99 0.76 -24.29
N ASN A 120 6.89 0.71 -22.96
CA ASN A 120 8.01 0.85 -22.02
C ASN A 120 8.49 -0.51 -21.46
N ILE A 121 8.08 -1.64 -22.04
CA ILE A 121 8.55 -2.97 -21.67
C ILE A 121 9.31 -3.53 -22.87
N GLY A 122 10.56 -3.94 -22.73
CA GLY A 122 11.33 -4.59 -23.80
C GLY A 122 10.62 -5.85 -24.30
N ASP A 123 10.02 -5.78 -25.48
CA ASP A 123 9.25 -6.87 -26.09
C ASP A 123 9.22 -6.70 -27.61
N ASP A 124 9.52 -7.78 -28.35
CA ASP A 124 9.57 -7.77 -29.81
C ASP A 124 8.23 -7.41 -30.48
N ASN A 125 7.10 -7.64 -29.80
CA ASN A 125 5.77 -7.37 -30.36
C ASN A 125 5.33 -5.92 -30.17
N TRP A 126 5.72 -5.29 -29.06
CA TRP A 126 5.15 -4.00 -28.63
C TRP A 126 6.15 -2.85 -28.67
N SER A 127 7.43 -3.15 -28.51
CA SER A 127 8.50 -2.15 -28.33
C SER A 127 9.80 -2.58 -29.03
N SER A 128 9.67 -3.17 -30.22
CA SER A 128 10.82 -3.67 -30.99
C SER A 128 11.93 -2.62 -31.20
N ASP A 129 11.60 -1.32 -31.20
CA ASP A 129 12.59 -0.25 -31.28
C ASP A 129 13.46 -0.16 -30.00
N LEU A 130 12.87 -0.35 -28.81
CA LEU A 130 13.63 -0.40 -27.55
C LEU A 130 14.62 -1.56 -27.55
N VAL A 131 14.17 -2.73 -28.02
CA VAL A 131 15.02 -3.94 -28.07
C VAL A 131 16.13 -3.78 -29.11
N ASN A 132 15.79 -3.36 -30.33
CA ASN A 132 16.72 -3.38 -31.46
C ASN A 132 17.67 -2.18 -31.54
N TYR A 133 17.24 -1.00 -31.07
CA TYR A 133 18.02 0.24 -31.21
C TYR A 133 18.57 0.76 -29.88
N ASP A 134 17.83 0.54 -28.78
CA ASP A 134 18.24 1.01 -27.45
C ASP A 134 18.82 -0.09 -26.55
N ASN A 135 18.93 -1.32 -27.06
CA ASN A 135 19.45 -2.49 -26.35
C ASN A 135 18.74 -2.78 -25.02
N VAL A 136 17.44 -2.48 -24.94
CA VAL A 136 16.61 -2.86 -23.79
C VAL A 136 16.44 -4.38 -23.81
N ALA A 137 16.78 -5.04 -22.70
CA ALA A 137 16.62 -6.49 -22.57
C ALA A 137 15.13 -6.88 -22.65
N LEU A 138 14.85 -8.08 -23.20
CA LEU A 138 13.49 -8.62 -23.20
C LEU A 138 12.99 -8.76 -21.75
N GLY A 139 11.77 -8.30 -21.49
CA GLY A 139 11.17 -8.29 -20.15
C GLY A 139 11.65 -7.17 -19.23
N ALA A 140 12.64 -6.35 -19.65
CA ALA A 140 13.01 -5.16 -18.89
C ALA A 140 11.91 -4.11 -18.98
N VAL A 141 11.49 -3.60 -17.82
CA VAL A 141 10.53 -2.49 -17.74
C VAL A 141 11.32 -1.22 -17.47
N ILE A 142 11.34 -0.29 -18.43
CA ILE A 142 11.97 1.01 -18.20
C ILE A 142 11.03 1.90 -17.39
N ALA A 143 11.57 2.70 -16.47
CA ALA A 143 10.76 3.67 -15.73
C ALA A 143 10.18 4.75 -16.65
N SER A 144 10.99 5.21 -17.61
CA SER A 144 10.61 6.21 -18.62
C SER A 144 11.56 6.15 -19.83
N PRO A 145 11.11 6.54 -21.04
CA PRO A 145 11.98 6.74 -22.20
C PRO A 145 12.93 7.95 -22.06
N SER A 146 12.80 8.75 -21.01
CA SER A 146 13.61 9.96 -20.78
C SER A 146 15.07 9.61 -20.48
N LYS A 147 15.99 10.02 -21.36
CA LYS A 147 17.45 9.79 -21.25
C LYS A 147 18.23 11.00 -20.70
N ALA A 148 17.54 12.11 -20.42
CA ALA A 148 18.13 13.34 -19.87
C ALA A 148 17.04 14.26 -19.27
N ASP A 149 17.42 15.01 -18.23
CA ASP A 149 16.61 16.08 -17.60
C ASP A 149 15.16 15.70 -17.22
N PRO A 150 14.91 14.59 -16.48
CA PRO A 150 15.89 13.70 -15.86
C PRO A 150 16.17 12.42 -16.69
N ASP A 151 17.29 11.76 -16.42
CA ASP A 151 17.62 10.45 -17.00
C ASP A 151 17.01 9.31 -16.17
N TYR A 152 15.93 8.74 -16.68
CA TYR A 152 15.15 7.64 -16.08
C TYR A 152 15.15 6.39 -16.99
N PHE A 153 16.05 6.34 -17.96
CA PHE A 153 16.17 5.22 -18.89
C PHE A 153 16.93 4.04 -18.25
N TYR A 154 16.35 3.48 -17.20
CA TYR A 154 16.83 2.32 -16.44
C TYR A 154 15.65 1.43 -16.05
N GLN A 155 15.94 0.21 -15.62
CA GLN A 155 14.95 -0.70 -15.05
C GLN A 155 15.10 -0.78 -13.53
N TRP A 156 14.07 -0.30 -12.82
CA TRP A 156 13.99 -0.42 -11.36
C TRP A 156 13.22 -1.69 -10.99
N THR A 157 13.68 -2.39 -9.94
CA THR A 157 13.01 -3.59 -9.43
C THR A 157 11.58 -3.26 -8.97
N ARG A 158 11.39 -2.14 -8.26
CA ARG A 158 10.07 -1.64 -7.81
C ARG A 158 9.15 -1.36 -9.00
N ASP A 159 9.56 -0.47 -9.91
CA ASP A 159 8.75 -0.01 -11.03
C ASP A 159 8.37 -1.17 -11.95
N GLY A 160 9.32 -2.08 -12.22
CA GLY A 160 9.07 -3.29 -13.00
C GLY A 160 8.03 -4.20 -12.35
N ALA A 161 8.14 -4.46 -11.04
CA ALA A 161 7.19 -5.31 -10.32
C ALA A 161 5.78 -4.70 -10.24
N ILE A 162 5.67 -3.39 -10.00
CA ILE A 162 4.36 -2.70 -9.97
C ILE A 162 3.72 -2.67 -11.36
N THR A 163 4.52 -2.38 -12.39
CA THR A 163 4.06 -2.33 -13.78
C THR A 163 3.59 -3.71 -14.25
N ILE A 164 4.39 -4.75 -14.04
CA ILE A 164 4.01 -6.09 -14.52
C ILE A 164 2.76 -6.58 -13.80
N ASN A 165 2.57 -6.22 -12.53
CA ASN A 165 1.33 -6.52 -11.80
C ASN A 165 0.09 -5.88 -12.46
N THR A 166 0.24 -4.70 -13.05
CA THR A 166 -0.80 -4.06 -13.87
C THR A 166 -1.07 -4.86 -15.15
N VAL A 167 -0.02 -5.30 -15.85
CA VAL A 167 -0.14 -6.15 -17.05
C VAL A 167 -0.82 -7.48 -16.74
N ILE A 168 -0.50 -8.10 -15.61
CA ILE A 168 -1.15 -9.32 -15.11
C ILE A 168 -2.64 -9.05 -14.84
N ASN A 169 -2.97 -7.93 -14.19
CA ASN A 169 -4.36 -7.57 -13.96
C ASN A 169 -5.15 -7.35 -15.27
N TYR A 170 -4.50 -6.85 -16.32
CA TYR A 170 -5.09 -6.77 -17.65
C TYR A 170 -5.38 -8.17 -18.22
N LEU A 171 -4.44 -9.11 -18.09
CA LEU A 171 -4.67 -10.52 -18.47
C LEU A 171 -5.84 -11.12 -17.70
N VAL A 172 -5.96 -10.87 -16.40
CA VAL A 172 -7.09 -11.33 -15.57
C VAL A 172 -8.42 -10.81 -16.11
N ASN A 173 -8.53 -9.51 -16.39
CA ASN A 173 -9.75 -8.91 -16.94
C ASN A 173 -10.10 -9.48 -18.33
N ASN A 174 -9.09 -9.89 -19.10
CA ASN A 174 -9.24 -10.48 -20.44
C ASN A 174 -9.17 -12.02 -20.44
N GLN A 175 -9.27 -12.66 -19.26
CA GLN A 175 -9.30 -14.12 -19.09
C GLN A 175 -8.10 -14.84 -19.74
N PHE A 176 -6.91 -14.23 -19.70
CA PHE A 176 -5.65 -14.77 -20.23
C PHE A 176 -5.70 -15.15 -21.73
N LYS A 177 -6.60 -14.53 -22.51
CA LYS A 177 -6.74 -14.83 -23.94
C LYS A 177 -5.61 -14.31 -24.83
N ASN A 178 -4.92 -13.25 -24.39
CA ASN A 178 -3.82 -12.65 -25.15
C ASN A 178 -2.49 -13.32 -24.80
N THR A 179 -2.10 -14.34 -25.58
CA THR A 179 -0.87 -15.10 -25.35
C THR A 179 0.39 -14.26 -25.52
N SER A 180 0.39 -13.24 -26.38
CA SER A 180 1.55 -12.35 -26.54
C SER A 180 1.83 -11.57 -25.25
N ILE A 181 0.80 -11.11 -24.55
CA ILE A 181 0.97 -10.43 -23.25
C ILE A 181 1.36 -11.44 -22.14
N VAL A 182 0.92 -12.69 -22.22
CA VAL A 182 1.43 -13.75 -21.33
C VAL A 182 2.95 -13.90 -21.50
N THR A 183 3.44 -13.95 -22.75
CA THR A 183 4.87 -13.98 -23.06
C THR A 183 5.61 -12.73 -22.56
N THR A 184 5.00 -11.55 -22.61
CA THR A 184 5.58 -10.34 -21.99
C THR A 184 5.83 -10.51 -20.49
N VAL A 185 4.90 -11.16 -19.77
CA VAL A 185 5.06 -11.45 -18.32
C VAL A 185 6.11 -12.53 -18.08
N GLU A 186 6.16 -13.58 -18.90
CA GLU A 186 7.19 -14.61 -18.83
C GLU A 186 8.60 -14.04 -19.07
N ASN A 187 8.75 -13.18 -20.08
CA ASN A 187 10.00 -12.46 -20.34
C ASN A 187 10.43 -11.60 -19.14
N TYR A 188 9.51 -10.94 -18.44
CA TYR A 188 9.82 -10.20 -17.21
C TYR A 188 10.34 -11.12 -16.09
N ILE A 189 9.78 -12.33 -15.95
CA ILE A 189 10.24 -13.32 -14.96
C ILE A 189 11.65 -13.78 -15.31
N ASP A 190 11.92 -14.08 -16.58
CA ASP A 190 13.25 -14.48 -17.05
C ASP A 190 14.28 -13.34 -16.86
N ASN A 191 13.91 -12.11 -17.18
CA ASN A 191 14.75 -10.93 -16.92
C ASN A 191 15.02 -10.77 -15.41
N SER A 192 14.00 -10.91 -14.57
CA SER A 192 14.15 -10.83 -13.12
C SER A 192 15.10 -11.89 -12.56
N GLU A 193 15.04 -13.12 -13.07
CA GLU A 193 15.97 -14.19 -12.71
C GLU A 193 17.41 -13.81 -13.08
N ASN A 194 17.63 -13.20 -14.25
CA ASN A 194 18.96 -12.72 -14.67
C ASN A 194 19.48 -11.59 -13.75
N LEU A 195 18.62 -10.64 -13.37
CA LEU A 195 18.99 -9.56 -12.46
C LEU A 195 19.34 -10.07 -11.06
N GLN A 196 18.59 -11.04 -10.51
CA GLN A 196 18.90 -11.69 -9.23
C GLN A 196 20.28 -12.36 -9.22
N LYS A 197 20.76 -12.80 -10.40
CA LYS A 197 22.07 -13.44 -10.59
C LYS A 197 23.20 -12.47 -10.93
N THR A 198 22.91 -11.17 -10.97
CA THR A 198 23.87 -10.14 -11.35
C THR A 198 24.48 -9.48 -10.11
N SER A 199 25.81 -9.63 -9.93
CA SER A 199 26.57 -8.87 -8.94
C SER A 199 26.47 -7.37 -9.22
N ASN A 200 26.28 -6.58 -8.17
CA ASN A 200 26.05 -5.13 -8.28
C ASN A 200 26.63 -4.41 -7.04
N PRO A 201 26.58 -3.07 -6.97
CA PRO A 201 27.16 -2.35 -5.85
C PRO A 201 26.52 -2.64 -4.48
N SER A 202 25.31 -3.20 -4.41
CA SER A 202 24.71 -3.65 -3.14
C SER A 202 25.32 -4.97 -2.65
N GLY A 203 25.75 -5.87 -3.53
CA GLY A 203 26.41 -7.12 -3.15
C GLY A 203 26.86 -7.99 -4.32
N ASP A 204 27.67 -9.02 -4.04
CA ASP A 204 28.09 -10.00 -5.04
C ASP A 204 27.15 -11.22 -5.02
N TYR A 205 26.73 -11.68 -6.20
CA TYR A 205 25.84 -12.85 -6.30
C TYR A 205 26.47 -14.13 -5.70
N ASN A 206 27.80 -14.28 -5.77
CA ASN A 206 28.50 -15.50 -5.37
C ASN A 206 28.94 -15.50 -3.90
N ASP A 207 28.73 -14.41 -3.15
CA ASP A 207 29.16 -14.33 -1.75
C ASP A 207 28.18 -15.00 -0.76
N GLY A 208 26.99 -15.40 -1.24
CA GLY A 208 25.96 -16.07 -0.46
C GLY A 208 25.19 -15.17 0.51
N THR A 209 25.49 -13.86 0.54
CA THR A 209 24.82 -12.89 1.43
C THR A 209 23.41 -12.56 0.95
N LEU A 210 23.19 -12.52 -0.37
CA LEU A 210 22.00 -12.00 -1.05
C LEU A 210 21.84 -10.48 -1.02
N LEU A 211 22.86 -9.72 -0.58
CA LEU A 211 22.77 -8.25 -0.55
C LEU A 211 22.51 -7.63 -1.93
N ASN A 212 22.92 -8.32 -3.01
CA ASN A 212 22.69 -7.89 -4.39
C ASN A 212 21.19 -7.78 -4.76
N PHE A 213 20.30 -8.46 -4.02
CA PHE A 213 18.85 -8.40 -4.24
C PHE A 213 18.23 -7.05 -3.84
N GLY A 214 18.91 -6.29 -2.97
CA GLY A 214 18.49 -4.95 -2.56
C GLY A 214 18.87 -3.85 -3.56
N GLU A 215 19.46 -4.18 -4.72
CA GLU A 215 19.83 -3.16 -5.71
C GLU A 215 18.56 -2.55 -6.33
N PRO A 216 18.41 -1.22 -6.28
CA PRO A 216 17.18 -0.56 -6.74
C PRO A 216 16.97 -0.69 -8.25
N LYS A 217 18.05 -0.52 -9.03
CA LYS A 217 17.99 -0.39 -10.48
C LYS A 217 19.20 -0.96 -11.21
N PHE A 218 18.98 -1.30 -12.47
CA PHE A 218 19.98 -1.79 -13.41
C PHE A 218 19.90 -0.99 -14.71
N ASN A 219 20.97 -1.04 -15.52
CA ASN A 219 20.89 -0.53 -16.88
C ASN A 219 19.86 -1.35 -17.68
N VAL A 220 19.31 -0.76 -18.74
CA VAL A 220 18.23 -1.40 -19.52
C VAL A 220 18.63 -2.71 -20.20
N ASP A 221 19.93 -2.93 -20.41
CA ASP A 221 20.50 -4.16 -20.98
C ASP A 221 20.72 -5.27 -19.95
N GLY A 222 20.40 -5.02 -18.67
CA GLY A 222 20.57 -5.95 -17.55
C GLY A 222 21.91 -5.85 -16.83
N THR A 223 22.82 -4.98 -17.28
CA THR A 223 24.10 -4.76 -16.60
C THR A 223 23.93 -3.95 -15.31
N PRO A 224 24.82 -4.12 -14.30
CA PRO A 224 24.69 -3.40 -13.04
C PRO A 224 24.91 -1.90 -13.21
N PHE A 225 24.05 -1.09 -12.58
CA PHE A 225 24.27 0.35 -12.47
C PHE A 225 25.34 0.64 -11.41
N THR A 226 26.54 1.03 -11.83
CA THR A 226 27.71 1.20 -10.94
C THR A 226 27.84 2.60 -10.34
N GLY A 227 26.96 3.53 -10.71
CA GLY A 227 26.96 4.89 -10.19
C GLY A 227 26.51 4.99 -8.72
N ASN A 228 26.79 6.13 -8.09
CA ASN A 228 26.27 6.44 -6.76
C ASN A 228 24.73 6.51 -6.79
N TRP A 229 24.09 5.89 -5.80
CA TRP A 229 22.63 5.83 -5.71
C TRP A 229 22.19 5.54 -4.27
N GLY A 230 20.94 5.85 -3.94
CA GLY A 230 20.32 5.48 -2.66
C GLY A 230 20.03 3.98 -2.61
N ARG A 231 21.04 3.18 -2.27
CA ARG A 231 20.97 1.71 -2.18
C ARG A 231 21.37 1.21 -0.78
N PRO A 232 20.88 0.04 -0.33
CA PRO A 232 19.86 -0.78 -0.99
C PRO A 232 18.44 -0.19 -0.82
N GLN A 233 17.49 -0.69 -1.59
CA GLN A 233 16.04 -0.48 -1.40
C GLN A 233 15.38 -1.85 -1.26
N ASN A 234 14.79 -2.12 -0.10
CA ASN A 234 14.36 -3.48 0.28
C ASN A 234 12.88 -3.77 -0.03
N ASP A 235 12.23 -2.90 -0.80
CA ASP A 235 10.85 -2.99 -1.29
C ASP A 235 10.74 -3.68 -2.66
N GLY A 236 11.80 -3.65 -3.47
CA GLY A 236 11.82 -4.31 -4.79
C GLY A 236 11.53 -5.82 -4.73
N PRO A 237 12.32 -6.63 -3.99
CA PRO A 237 12.08 -8.07 -3.86
C PRO A 237 10.66 -8.46 -3.39
N PRO A 238 10.08 -7.88 -2.33
CA PRO A 238 8.71 -8.23 -1.95
C PRO A 238 7.67 -7.82 -2.99
N LEU A 239 7.83 -6.70 -3.68
CA LEU A 239 6.94 -6.33 -4.79
C LEU A 239 7.01 -7.33 -5.95
N ARG A 240 8.20 -7.84 -6.26
CA ARG A 240 8.39 -8.90 -7.25
C ARG A 240 7.65 -10.18 -6.82
N VAL A 241 7.78 -10.60 -5.56
CA VAL A 241 6.99 -11.74 -5.01
C VAL A 241 5.49 -11.52 -5.17
N ILE A 242 4.97 -10.34 -4.80
CA ILE A 242 3.54 -10.02 -4.91
C ILE A 242 3.06 -10.11 -6.36
N SER A 243 3.84 -9.57 -7.30
CA SER A 243 3.48 -9.58 -8.73
C SER A 243 3.50 -10.98 -9.33
N ILE A 244 4.53 -11.78 -9.04
CA ILE A 244 4.67 -13.14 -9.59
C ILE A 244 3.64 -14.08 -8.97
N ASP A 245 3.33 -13.97 -7.68
CA ASP A 245 2.20 -14.71 -7.07
C ASP A 245 0.88 -14.40 -7.78
N ASN A 246 0.62 -13.10 -8.08
CA ASN A 246 -0.57 -12.71 -8.81
C ASN A 246 -0.65 -13.37 -10.20
N PHE A 247 0.48 -13.54 -10.88
CA PHE A 247 0.54 -14.28 -12.13
C PHE A 247 0.23 -15.76 -11.93
N LEU A 248 0.96 -16.45 -11.05
CA LEU A 248 0.85 -17.89 -10.83
C LEU A 248 -0.56 -18.32 -10.41
N LYS A 249 -1.17 -17.63 -9.43
CA LYS A 249 -2.51 -17.99 -8.96
C LYS A 249 -3.57 -17.83 -10.05
N ASN A 250 -3.40 -16.84 -10.93
CA ASN A 250 -4.34 -16.62 -12.02
C ASN A 250 -4.11 -17.55 -13.22
N LEU A 251 -2.86 -17.92 -13.53
CA LEU A 251 -2.59 -18.98 -14.51
C LEU A 251 -3.32 -20.28 -14.14
N LYS A 252 -3.22 -20.69 -12.87
CA LYS A 252 -3.95 -21.83 -12.32
C LYS A 252 -5.47 -21.67 -12.44
N LYS A 253 -6.00 -20.50 -12.05
CA LYS A 253 -7.43 -20.17 -12.15
C LYS A 253 -7.97 -20.28 -13.58
N PHE A 254 -7.17 -19.88 -14.57
CA PHE A 254 -7.56 -19.90 -15.99
C PHE A 254 -7.04 -21.14 -16.75
N SER A 255 -6.49 -22.14 -16.05
CA SER A 255 -5.96 -23.38 -16.65
C SER A 255 -4.89 -23.16 -17.72
N VAL A 256 -4.07 -22.12 -17.55
CA VAL A 256 -2.89 -21.85 -18.39
C VAL A 256 -1.69 -22.55 -17.75
N SER A 257 -0.94 -23.32 -18.55
CA SER A 257 0.21 -24.07 -18.06
C SER A 257 1.36 -23.16 -17.68
N SER A 258 1.99 -23.39 -16.53
CA SER A 258 3.26 -22.77 -16.15
C SER A 258 4.10 -23.73 -15.32
N ASN A 259 5.40 -23.48 -15.22
CA ASN A 259 6.28 -24.24 -14.35
C ASN A 259 6.34 -23.60 -12.95
N GLU A 260 5.23 -23.69 -12.20
CA GLU A 260 5.07 -23.04 -10.88
C GLU A 260 6.21 -23.40 -9.92
N SER A 261 6.65 -24.67 -9.90
CA SER A 261 7.75 -25.13 -9.06
C SER A 261 9.08 -24.47 -9.44
N TYR A 262 9.40 -24.37 -10.74
CA TYR A 262 10.60 -23.66 -11.20
C TYR A 262 10.57 -22.19 -10.79
N ILE A 263 9.45 -21.51 -11.01
CA ILE A 263 9.31 -20.08 -10.70
C ILE A 263 9.44 -19.84 -9.19
N TYR A 264 8.82 -20.70 -8.38
CA TYR A 264 8.96 -20.63 -6.94
C TYR A 264 10.42 -20.81 -6.49
N HIS A 265 11.09 -21.88 -6.92
CA HIS A 265 12.43 -22.19 -6.42
C HIS A 265 13.52 -21.23 -6.92
N ASN A 266 13.42 -20.74 -8.16
CA ASN A 266 14.49 -19.95 -8.78
C ASN A 266 14.29 -18.43 -8.68
N ILE A 267 13.06 -17.96 -8.47
CA ILE A 267 12.76 -16.51 -8.42
C ILE A 267 12.14 -16.09 -7.09
N ILE A 268 11.02 -16.72 -6.66
CA ILE A 268 10.28 -16.28 -5.46
C ILE A 268 11.04 -16.63 -4.17
N LYS A 269 11.51 -17.87 -4.02
CA LYS A 269 12.19 -18.33 -2.81
C LYS A 269 13.45 -17.51 -2.49
N PRO A 270 14.32 -17.18 -3.46
CA PRO A 270 15.46 -16.28 -3.22
C PRO A 270 15.06 -14.87 -2.71
N ASP A 271 13.98 -14.27 -3.26
CA ASP A 271 13.46 -12.99 -2.75
C ASP A 271 12.94 -13.11 -1.31
N LEU A 272 12.24 -14.20 -1.00
CA LEU A 272 11.77 -14.49 0.37
C LEU A 272 12.93 -14.72 1.35
N GLU A 273 14.00 -15.42 0.92
CA GLU A 273 15.21 -15.57 1.73
C GLU A 273 15.87 -14.22 2.01
N PHE A 274 15.93 -13.33 1.02
CA PHE A 274 16.42 -11.96 1.22
C PHE A 274 15.56 -11.21 2.25
N ILE A 275 14.22 -11.27 2.13
CA ILE A 275 13.31 -10.60 3.07
C ILE A 275 13.54 -11.13 4.50
N CYS A 276 13.60 -12.45 4.70
CA CYS A 276 13.88 -13.06 6.00
C CYS A 276 15.20 -12.57 6.63
N ARG A 277 16.22 -12.27 5.82
CA ARG A 277 17.54 -11.82 6.31
C ARG A 277 17.58 -10.32 6.58
N TYR A 278 16.85 -9.50 5.82
CA TYR A 278 17.08 -8.05 5.75
C TYR A 278 15.86 -7.17 6.03
N TRP A 279 14.71 -7.72 6.41
CA TRP A 279 13.50 -6.94 6.70
C TRP A 279 13.71 -5.81 7.73
N LYS A 280 14.58 -6.02 8.73
CA LYS A 280 14.86 -5.05 9.79
C LYS A 280 16.03 -4.11 9.46
N ALA A 281 16.75 -4.34 8.37
CA ALA A 281 17.91 -3.52 7.99
C ALA A 281 17.47 -2.14 7.50
N ASN A 282 18.28 -1.12 7.81
CA ASN A 282 18.09 0.20 7.20
C ASN A 282 18.30 0.10 5.69
N ASN A 283 17.43 0.75 4.94
CA ASN A 283 17.42 0.81 3.48
C ASN A 283 16.90 2.19 3.06
N PHE A 284 17.03 2.54 1.78
CA PHE A 284 16.39 3.75 1.26
C PHE A 284 14.90 3.53 1.04
N ASP A 285 14.11 4.59 1.23
CA ASP A 285 12.67 4.60 0.95
C ASP A 285 12.39 4.44 -0.55
N LEU A 286 11.11 4.19 -0.90
CA LEU A 286 10.65 4.11 -2.29
C LEU A 286 10.93 5.37 -3.12
N TRP A 287 11.17 6.49 -2.46
CA TRP A 287 11.54 7.77 -3.07
C TRP A 287 13.05 7.95 -3.23
N GLU A 288 13.84 6.98 -2.78
CA GLU A 288 15.29 6.86 -2.98
C GLU A 288 16.13 7.91 -2.23
N GLU A 289 15.61 8.44 -1.12
CA GLU A 289 16.13 9.64 -0.45
C GLU A 289 16.65 9.41 0.96
N VAL A 290 15.93 8.62 1.77
CA VAL A 290 16.16 8.51 3.21
C VAL A 290 16.54 7.08 3.54
N ASN A 291 17.75 6.88 4.08
CA ASN A 291 18.17 5.57 4.56
C ASN A 291 17.66 5.30 5.99
N SER A 292 16.57 4.57 6.14
CA SER A 292 15.97 4.21 7.45
C SER A 292 15.09 2.96 7.38
N GLN A 293 14.09 2.89 8.28
CA GLN A 293 13.00 1.91 8.26
C GLN A 293 11.71 2.64 7.88
N HIS A 294 10.97 2.07 6.92
CA HIS A 294 9.87 2.71 6.22
C HIS A 294 8.61 1.87 6.29
N PHE A 295 7.47 2.49 6.56
CA PHE A 295 6.18 1.80 6.64
C PHE A 295 5.85 1.11 5.32
N PHE A 296 6.02 1.78 4.17
CA PHE A 296 5.81 1.20 2.85
C PHE A 296 6.60 -0.10 2.66
N THR A 297 7.92 -0.04 2.87
CA THR A 297 8.82 -1.19 2.70
C THR A 297 8.44 -2.33 3.64
N SER A 298 8.18 -2.04 4.92
CA SER A 298 7.75 -3.05 5.89
C SER A 298 6.42 -3.70 5.52
N LEU A 299 5.45 -2.93 5.00
CA LEU A 299 4.13 -3.45 4.65
C LEU A 299 4.19 -4.40 3.44
N VAL A 300 4.94 -4.04 2.39
CA VAL A 300 5.10 -4.94 1.22
C VAL A 300 5.88 -6.20 1.57
N GLN A 301 6.88 -6.11 2.45
CA GLN A 301 7.59 -7.27 3.00
C GLN A 301 6.64 -8.20 3.77
N LEU A 302 5.75 -7.63 4.60
CA LEU A 302 4.78 -8.42 5.35
C LEU A 302 3.82 -9.17 4.42
N LYS A 303 3.32 -8.52 3.37
CA LYS A 303 2.48 -9.19 2.36
C LYS A 303 3.23 -10.31 1.65
N ALA A 304 4.47 -10.07 1.23
CA ALA A 304 5.30 -11.07 0.56
C ALA A 304 5.58 -12.29 1.45
N LEU A 305 5.85 -12.10 2.75
CA LEU A 305 6.01 -13.21 3.70
C LEU A 305 4.71 -14.01 3.86
N LYS A 306 3.55 -13.34 3.93
CA LYS A 306 2.25 -14.02 4.00
C LYS A 306 2.01 -14.93 2.79
N ILE A 307 2.28 -14.41 1.59
CA ILE A 307 2.25 -15.16 0.33
C ILE A 307 3.27 -16.31 0.38
N GLY A 308 4.49 -16.03 0.83
CA GLY A 308 5.57 -17.01 0.91
C GLY A 308 5.23 -18.22 1.79
N ILE A 309 4.59 -18.02 2.94
CA ILE A 309 4.12 -19.11 3.81
C ILE A 309 3.13 -20.02 3.07
N LYS A 310 2.21 -19.44 2.29
CA LYS A 310 1.22 -20.19 1.49
C LYS A 310 1.89 -20.97 0.37
N LEU A 311 2.77 -20.33 -0.41
CA LEU A 311 3.49 -20.96 -1.52
C LEU A 311 4.43 -22.07 -1.03
N HIS A 312 5.16 -21.85 0.07
CA HIS A 312 6.02 -22.87 0.69
C HIS A 312 5.23 -24.14 1.04
N LYS A 313 4.09 -23.99 1.71
CA LYS A 313 3.22 -25.13 2.05
C LYS A 313 2.72 -25.89 0.81
N GLN A 314 2.57 -25.21 -0.32
CA GLN A 314 2.08 -25.80 -1.57
C GLN A 314 3.18 -26.45 -2.40
N LEU A 315 4.37 -25.88 -2.43
CA LEU A 315 5.40 -26.18 -3.43
C LEU A 315 6.70 -26.77 -2.84
N ASP A 316 6.96 -26.57 -1.54
CA ASP A 316 8.25 -26.92 -0.92
C ASP A 316 8.11 -27.29 0.57
N SER A 317 7.04 -28.00 0.93
CA SER A 317 6.72 -28.34 2.32
C SER A 317 7.77 -29.18 3.05
N ASN A 318 8.74 -29.75 2.32
CA ASN A 318 9.82 -30.56 2.87
C ASN A 318 10.97 -29.71 3.45
N ASP A 319 11.09 -28.43 3.07
CA ASP A 319 12.07 -27.51 3.66
C ASP A 319 11.50 -26.88 4.94
N GLU A 320 11.43 -27.68 6.01
CA GLU A 320 10.83 -27.27 7.29
C GLU A 320 11.54 -26.04 7.90
N LEU A 321 12.88 -25.97 7.77
CA LEU A 321 13.68 -24.86 8.32
C LEU A 321 13.39 -23.53 7.63
N PHE A 322 13.15 -23.54 6.32
CA PHE A 322 12.74 -22.33 5.62
C PHE A 322 11.30 -21.95 5.96
N GLY A 323 10.39 -22.92 6.06
CA GLY A 323 9.00 -22.70 6.50
C GLY A 323 8.91 -22.04 7.88
N GLU A 324 9.63 -22.57 8.88
CA GLU A 324 9.69 -22.00 10.23
C GLU A 324 10.23 -20.56 10.23
N ARG A 325 11.24 -20.29 9.38
CA ARG A 325 11.82 -18.95 9.25
C ARG A 325 10.83 -17.95 8.64
N LEU A 326 10.06 -18.35 7.64
CA LEU A 326 9.01 -17.51 7.06
C LEU A 326 7.96 -17.13 8.11
N GLU A 327 7.45 -18.12 8.86
CA GLU A 327 6.45 -17.89 9.91
C GLU A 327 7.00 -16.99 11.02
N THR A 328 8.21 -17.27 11.51
CA THR A 328 8.88 -16.45 12.54
C THR A 328 9.09 -15.01 12.06
N THR A 329 9.60 -14.83 10.84
CA THR A 329 9.85 -13.50 10.27
C THR A 329 8.53 -12.72 10.12
N PHE A 330 7.46 -13.38 9.69
CA PHE A 330 6.14 -12.76 9.57
C PHE A 330 5.61 -12.26 10.92
N GLU A 331 5.75 -13.07 11.97
CA GLU A 331 5.34 -12.70 13.33
C GLU A 331 6.16 -11.52 13.88
N GLU A 332 7.48 -11.57 13.73
CA GLU A 332 8.39 -10.51 14.17
C GLU A 332 8.16 -9.19 13.42
N LEU A 333 8.02 -9.24 12.10
CA LEU A 333 7.73 -8.06 11.29
C LEU A 333 6.35 -7.49 11.60
N SER A 334 5.33 -8.34 11.81
CA SER A 334 4.00 -7.90 12.25
C SER A 334 4.07 -7.13 13.56
N LYS A 335 4.79 -7.68 14.55
CA LYS A 335 4.99 -7.03 15.84
C LYS A 335 5.77 -5.73 15.69
N PHE A 336 6.81 -5.71 14.87
CA PHE A 336 7.59 -4.51 14.61
C PHE A 336 6.73 -3.39 14.03
N ILE A 337 5.96 -3.66 12.98
CA ILE A 337 5.08 -2.66 12.34
C ILE A 337 4.05 -2.12 13.36
N LEU A 338 3.40 -3.00 14.12
CA LEU A 338 2.30 -2.62 15.01
C LEU A 338 2.75 -1.99 16.33
N VAL A 339 3.98 -2.22 16.78
CA VAL A 339 4.39 -1.89 18.16
C VAL A 339 5.76 -1.22 18.25
N GLU A 340 6.78 -1.70 17.52
CA GLU A 340 8.19 -1.32 17.79
C GLU A 340 8.73 -0.23 16.86
N SER A 341 8.17 -0.11 15.66
CA SER A 341 8.67 0.75 14.57
C SER A 341 8.51 2.24 14.82
N GLY A 342 7.44 2.64 15.52
CA GLY A 342 6.98 4.03 15.60
C GLY A 342 6.11 4.49 14.43
N TYR A 343 5.70 3.60 13.51
CA TYR A 343 4.76 3.95 12.43
C TYR A 343 3.38 4.38 12.98
N ILE A 344 2.98 3.80 14.12
CA ILE A 344 1.80 4.20 14.88
C ILE A 344 2.25 5.08 16.05
N ASP A 345 1.97 6.38 15.96
CA ASP A 345 2.15 7.32 17.06
C ASP A 345 0.79 7.73 17.62
N ASN A 346 0.52 7.38 18.89
CA ASN A 346 -0.76 7.65 19.56
C ASN A 346 -1.04 9.16 19.78
N SER A 347 -0.05 10.03 19.59
CA SER A 347 -0.23 11.49 19.61
C SER A 347 -0.68 12.05 18.27
N LEU A 348 -0.58 11.26 17.20
CA LEU A 348 -0.99 11.59 15.84
C LEU A 348 -2.26 10.84 15.46
N THR A 349 -2.87 11.25 14.36
CA THR A 349 -4.10 10.64 13.81
C THR A 349 -3.86 9.91 12.50
N HIS A 350 -2.62 9.85 12.04
CA HIS A 350 -2.17 9.28 10.77
C HIS A 350 -0.94 8.40 11.00
N ILE A 351 -0.60 7.59 10.00
CA ILE A 351 0.61 6.75 10.00
C ILE A 351 1.84 7.63 9.75
N VAL A 352 2.94 7.36 10.44
CA VAL A 352 4.23 7.99 10.21
C VAL A 352 5.06 7.11 9.28
N GLU A 353 5.29 7.55 8.05
CA GLU A 353 6.01 6.73 7.04
C GLU A 353 7.43 6.39 7.47
N THR A 354 8.19 7.38 7.97
CA THR A 354 9.59 7.20 8.40
C THR A 354 9.82 7.84 9.78
N PRO A 355 9.68 7.07 10.87
CA PRO A 355 9.70 7.62 12.24
C PRO A 355 11.01 8.31 12.64
N SER A 356 12.15 7.87 12.11
CA SER A 356 13.48 8.39 12.45
C SER A 356 13.70 9.86 12.07
N ILE A 357 12.90 10.39 11.15
CA ILE A 357 12.94 11.79 10.68
C ILE A 357 11.66 12.55 11.04
N LEU A 358 10.82 11.99 11.93
CA LEU A 358 9.66 12.69 12.45
C LEU A 358 10.11 13.98 13.17
N GLY A 359 9.55 15.11 12.75
CA GLY A 359 9.92 16.45 13.22
C GLY A 359 10.72 17.26 12.20
N SER A 360 11.51 16.61 11.33
CA SER A 360 12.01 17.25 10.10
C SER A 360 11.05 17.05 8.93
N ARG A 361 10.41 15.87 8.85
CA ARG A 361 9.19 15.63 8.08
C ARG A 361 8.00 15.44 9.03
N SER A 362 6.80 15.74 8.54
CA SER A 362 5.54 15.55 9.28
C SER A 362 5.17 14.08 9.51
N GLY A 363 5.77 13.17 8.75
CA GLY A 363 5.42 11.74 8.73
C GLY A 363 4.35 11.40 7.69
N LEU A 364 3.67 12.41 7.13
CA LEU A 364 2.71 12.24 6.03
C LEU A 364 3.44 11.91 4.73
N ASP A 365 3.05 10.81 4.10
CA ASP A 365 3.59 10.40 2.81
C ASP A 365 2.54 9.60 2.04
N THR A 366 2.41 9.85 0.74
CA THR A 366 1.53 9.09 -0.16
C THR A 366 2.02 7.64 -0.34
N ALA A 367 3.30 7.36 -0.03
CA ALA A 367 3.85 6.02 0.08
C ALA A 367 3.01 5.09 0.95
N ILE A 368 2.47 5.60 2.06
CA ILE A 368 1.57 4.87 2.96
C ILE A 368 0.37 4.35 2.15
N ILE A 369 -0.28 5.23 1.40
CA ILE A 369 -1.46 4.89 0.60
C ILE A 369 -1.09 3.91 -0.51
N ILE A 370 0.01 4.15 -1.23
CA ILE A 370 0.49 3.27 -2.30
C ILE A 370 0.78 1.87 -1.75
N GLY A 371 1.44 1.75 -0.60
CA GLY A 371 1.74 0.46 0.04
C GLY A 371 0.47 -0.32 0.38
N VAL A 372 -0.54 0.35 0.92
CA VAL A 372 -1.85 -0.26 1.19
C VAL A 372 -2.51 -0.74 -0.09
N LEU A 373 -2.52 0.08 -1.15
CA LEU A 373 -3.11 -0.27 -2.43
C LEU A 373 -2.45 -1.50 -3.06
N LEU A 374 -1.12 -1.59 -3.01
CA LEU A 374 -0.36 -2.70 -3.61
C LEU A 374 -0.52 -4.02 -2.86
N THR A 375 -0.80 -3.98 -1.54
CA THR A 375 -0.83 -5.16 -0.67
C THR A 375 -2.22 -5.75 -0.42
N HIS A 376 -3.29 -4.98 -0.70
CA HIS A 376 -4.69 -5.38 -0.44
C HIS A 376 -5.50 -5.51 -1.75
N ASN A 377 -5.01 -6.26 -2.73
CA ASN A 377 -5.66 -6.41 -4.05
C ASN A 377 -6.69 -7.55 -4.14
N ASP A 378 -6.69 -8.44 -3.16
CA ASP A 378 -7.61 -9.56 -3.01
C ASP A 378 -7.88 -9.84 -1.53
N ASP A 379 -8.95 -10.58 -1.27
CA ASP A 379 -9.32 -11.01 0.07
C ASP A 379 -8.46 -12.16 0.60
N GLU A 380 -7.57 -12.70 -0.24
CA GLU A 380 -6.63 -13.74 0.16
C GLU A 380 -5.42 -13.10 0.86
N ASP A 381 -4.84 -13.81 1.83
CA ASP A 381 -3.58 -13.39 2.44
C ASP A 381 -3.64 -12.00 3.11
N LYS A 382 -4.71 -11.75 3.88
CA LYS A 382 -4.95 -10.49 4.61
C LYS A 382 -3.82 -10.16 5.59
N ILE A 383 -3.45 -8.88 5.63
CA ILE A 383 -2.51 -8.27 6.57
C ILE A 383 -3.15 -7.01 7.18
N PRO A 384 -2.55 -6.38 8.22
CA PRO A 384 -3.07 -5.13 8.79
C PRO A 384 -2.98 -3.93 7.83
N PHE A 385 -3.66 -2.83 8.20
CA PHE A 385 -3.70 -1.54 7.48
C PHE A 385 -4.37 -1.58 6.10
N ASP A 386 -5.55 -2.19 6.02
CA ASP A 386 -6.36 -2.16 4.81
C ASP A 386 -6.94 -0.75 4.52
N VAL A 387 -7.56 -0.54 3.37
CA VAL A 387 -8.17 0.75 2.97
C VAL A 387 -9.30 1.22 3.90
N THR A 388 -9.85 0.32 4.72
CA THR A 388 -10.85 0.61 5.75
C THR A 388 -10.26 1.06 7.10
N ASP A 389 -8.93 0.96 7.28
CA ASP A 389 -8.25 1.33 8.51
C ASP A 389 -8.31 2.85 8.76
N GLY A 390 -8.65 3.25 9.98
CA GLY A 390 -8.83 4.65 10.35
C GLY A 390 -7.56 5.49 10.19
N LEU A 391 -6.37 4.94 10.47
CA LEU A 391 -5.11 5.67 10.32
C LEU A 391 -4.78 5.88 8.83
N VAL A 392 -5.08 4.90 7.97
CA VAL A 392 -4.90 5.02 6.51
C VAL A 392 -5.84 6.10 5.95
N LEU A 393 -7.13 6.04 6.31
CA LEU A 393 -8.13 7.05 5.92
C LEU A 393 -7.74 8.46 6.38
N ASN A 394 -7.28 8.59 7.62
CA ASN A 394 -6.85 9.86 8.16
C ASN A 394 -5.54 10.36 7.54
N THR A 395 -4.65 9.46 7.10
CA THR A 395 -3.43 9.81 6.35
C THR A 395 -3.80 10.49 5.05
N LEU A 396 -4.70 9.90 4.25
CA LEU A 396 -5.19 10.54 3.02
C LEU A 396 -5.87 11.89 3.33
N SER A 397 -6.71 11.94 4.37
CA SER A 397 -7.37 13.19 4.80
C SER A 397 -6.36 14.30 5.13
N ALA A 398 -5.27 13.97 5.82
CA ALA A 398 -4.22 14.90 6.19
C ALA A 398 -3.35 15.32 4.99
N LEU A 399 -3.04 14.40 4.07
CA LEU A 399 -2.36 14.69 2.81
C LEU A 399 -3.17 15.69 1.96
N ILE A 400 -4.47 15.43 1.77
CA ILE A 400 -5.39 16.34 1.07
C ILE A 400 -5.36 17.72 1.72
N LYS A 401 -5.51 17.80 3.06
CA LYS A 401 -5.50 19.07 3.78
C LYS A 401 -4.20 19.85 3.58
N SER A 402 -3.06 19.17 3.60
CA SER A 402 -1.75 19.78 3.42
C SER A 402 -1.56 20.29 1.99
N MET A 403 -1.76 19.42 1.01
CA MET A 403 -1.50 19.70 -0.41
C MET A 403 -2.53 20.64 -1.04
N LYS A 404 -3.72 20.74 -0.46
CA LYS A 404 -4.72 21.77 -0.79
C LYS A 404 -4.20 23.19 -0.56
N LEU A 405 -3.26 23.39 0.39
CA LEU A 405 -2.64 24.68 0.67
C LEU A 405 -1.28 24.83 -0.03
N LEU A 406 -0.47 23.77 -0.06
CA LEU A 406 0.90 23.82 -0.60
C LEU A 406 0.97 24.04 -2.10
N TYR A 407 -0.01 23.55 -2.87
CA TYR A 407 0.00 23.62 -4.34
C TYR A 407 -1.02 24.64 -4.85
N PRO A 408 -0.59 25.75 -5.48
CA PRO A 408 -1.51 26.77 -6.00
C PRO A 408 -2.56 26.26 -6.98
N ILE A 409 -2.28 25.24 -7.78
CA ILE A 409 -3.29 24.60 -8.65
C ILE A 409 -4.52 24.08 -7.87
N ASN A 410 -4.38 23.79 -6.57
CA ASN A 410 -5.46 23.28 -5.72
C ASN A 410 -6.27 24.40 -5.05
N HIS A 411 -5.83 25.67 -5.10
CA HIS A 411 -6.40 26.76 -4.29
C HIS A 411 -7.88 27.02 -4.60
N SER A 412 -8.26 26.82 -5.86
CA SER A 412 -9.64 26.96 -6.32
C SER A 412 -10.57 25.85 -5.82
N ARG A 413 -10.02 24.74 -5.29
CA ARG A 413 -10.74 23.62 -4.66
C ARG A 413 -10.80 23.73 -3.15
N VAL A 414 -10.20 24.76 -2.53
CA VAL A 414 -10.06 24.87 -1.06
C VAL A 414 -11.41 24.75 -0.34
N ASN A 415 -12.44 25.45 -0.85
CA ASN A 415 -13.78 25.48 -0.26
C ASN A 415 -14.72 24.38 -0.81
N LEU A 416 -14.21 23.47 -1.64
CA LEU A 416 -14.98 22.38 -2.24
C LEU A 416 -14.63 21.05 -1.57
N ASN A 417 -15.63 20.18 -1.43
CA ASN A 417 -15.44 18.81 -1.00
C ASN A 417 -15.01 17.94 -2.21
N LEU A 418 -13.75 18.09 -2.60
CA LEU A 418 -13.13 17.40 -3.73
C LEU A 418 -11.71 16.94 -3.35
N GLY A 419 -11.24 15.94 -4.08
CA GLY A 419 -9.84 15.59 -4.18
C GLY A 419 -9.00 16.78 -4.67
N VAL A 420 -7.68 16.63 -4.52
CA VAL A 420 -6.67 17.63 -4.87
C VAL A 420 -5.49 16.94 -5.53
N GLY A 421 -4.67 17.68 -6.29
CA GLY A 421 -3.41 17.15 -6.80
C GLY A 421 -2.54 16.76 -5.61
N LEU A 422 -2.17 15.48 -5.52
CA LEU A 422 -1.33 14.92 -4.47
C LEU A 422 0.10 14.74 -4.97
N GLY A 423 1.09 15.08 -4.15
CA GLY A 423 2.51 14.79 -4.36
C GLY A 423 2.98 13.64 -3.49
N ARG A 424 4.30 13.51 -3.29
CA ARG A 424 4.90 12.46 -2.45
C ARG A 424 4.61 12.72 -0.97
N TYR A 425 5.19 13.78 -0.42
CA TYR A 425 5.02 14.20 0.97
C TYR A 425 5.08 15.75 1.09
N PRO A 426 4.57 16.35 2.18
CA PRO A 426 4.46 17.82 2.29
C PRO A 426 5.77 18.60 2.19
N GLU A 427 6.87 18.01 2.69
CA GLU A 427 8.20 18.64 2.75
C GLU A 427 9.05 18.40 1.49
N ASP A 428 8.44 17.86 0.42
CA ASP A 428 9.14 17.52 -0.82
C ASP A 428 9.74 18.77 -1.48
N ILE A 429 10.98 18.62 -1.93
CA ILE A 429 11.77 19.64 -2.64
C ILE A 429 12.23 19.17 -4.02
N TYR A 430 11.97 17.94 -4.43
CA TYR A 430 12.31 17.46 -5.77
C TYR A 430 11.31 17.98 -6.80
N ASN A 431 11.81 18.73 -7.78
CA ASN A 431 10.97 19.41 -8.77
C ASN A 431 10.84 18.65 -10.11
N GLY A 432 11.38 17.43 -10.18
CA GLY A 432 11.39 16.58 -11.37
C GLY A 432 12.72 16.57 -12.15
N ASN A 433 13.63 17.51 -11.90
CA ASN A 433 14.98 17.49 -12.49
C ASN A 433 16.05 18.14 -11.61
N GLY A 434 15.74 18.38 -10.34
CA GLY A 434 16.59 19.08 -9.38
C GLY A 434 15.86 19.34 -8.07
N VAL A 435 16.42 20.26 -7.27
CA VAL A 435 15.94 20.55 -5.91
C VAL A 435 15.47 22.00 -5.80
N SER A 436 14.16 22.19 -5.63
CA SER A 436 13.55 23.48 -5.27
C SER A 436 12.29 23.28 -4.42
N GLU A 437 11.17 22.95 -5.06
CA GLU A 437 9.86 22.74 -4.44
C GLU A 437 9.24 21.51 -5.07
N GLY A 438 8.66 20.63 -4.25
CA GLY A 438 7.94 19.46 -4.71
C GLY A 438 6.66 19.81 -5.46
N ASN A 439 6.29 18.97 -6.42
CA ASN A 439 5.06 19.08 -7.19
C ASN A 439 4.05 17.99 -6.82
N PRO A 440 2.79 18.12 -7.25
CA PRO A 440 1.89 17.00 -7.47
C PRO A 440 2.48 15.95 -8.43
N TRP A 441 2.14 14.69 -8.19
CA TRP A 441 2.51 13.54 -9.00
C TRP A 441 1.24 12.87 -9.53
N PHE A 442 1.31 12.38 -10.78
CA PHE A 442 0.16 11.66 -11.36
C PHE A 442 -0.15 10.41 -10.55
N LEU A 443 0.85 9.55 -10.28
CA LEU A 443 0.66 8.32 -9.50
C LEU A 443 0.12 8.57 -8.09
N CYS A 444 0.53 9.66 -7.41
CA CYS A 444 0.04 9.99 -6.07
C CYS A 444 -1.41 10.46 -6.11
N THR A 445 -1.76 11.29 -7.10
CA THR A 445 -3.15 11.76 -7.28
C THR A 445 -4.07 10.57 -7.62
N LEU A 446 -3.60 9.64 -8.44
CA LEU A 446 -4.30 8.42 -8.82
C LEU A 446 -4.45 7.43 -7.65
N ALA A 447 -3.47 7.37 -6.75
CA ALA A 447 -3.58 6.59 -5.52
C ALA A 447 -4.74 7.08 -4.63
N GLY A 448 -4.97 8.41 -4.57
CA GLY A 448 -6.13 8.99 -3.90
C GLY A 448 -7.46 8.51 -4.51
N ALA A 449 -7.55 8.46 -5.84
CA ALA A 449 -8.73 7.94 -6.54
C ALA A 449 -8.95 6.45 -6.26
N GLU A 450 -7.91 5.63 -6.45
CA GLU A 450 -7.98 4.18 -6.28
C GLU A 450 -8.38 3.80 -4.85
N MET A 451 -7.84 4.50 -3.85
CA MET A 451 -8.18 4.26 -2.44
C MET A 451 -9.69 4.41 -2.18
N MET A 452 -10.35 5.39 -2.80
CA MET A 452 -11.81 5.55 -2.65
C MET A 452 -12.58 4.39 -3.28
N TYR A 453 -12.18 3.95 -4.47
CA TYR A 453 -12.85 2.84 -5.14
C TYR A 453 -12.66 1.50 -4.42
N LYS A 454 -11.46 1.26 -3.87
CA LYS A 454 -11.20 0.09 -3.03
C LYS A 454 -11.97 0.14 -1.73
N LEU A 455 -12.01 1.30 -1.05
CA LEU A 455 -12.83 1.48 0.15
C LEU A 455 -14.30 1.13 -0.11
N ILE A 456 -14.87 1.62 -1.22
CA ILE A 456 -16.26 1.28 -1.60
C ILE A 456 -16.41 -0.23 -1.81
N SER A 457 -15.50 -0.83 -2.59
CA SER A 457 -15.54 -2.26 -2.89
C SER A 457 -15.51 -3.10 -1.61
N ASP A 458 -14.61 -2.79 -0.68
CA ASP A 458 -14.46 -3.51 0.59
C ASP A 458 -15.66 -3.32 1.51
N LEU A 459 -16.19 -2.09 1.62
CA LEU A 459 -17.38 -1.82 2.40
C LEU A 459 -18.58 -2.62 1.88
N TYR A 460 -18.76 -2.73 0.56
CA TYR A 460 -19.79 -3.57 -0.04
C TYR A 460 -19.54 -5.06 0.16
N LEU A 461 -18.33 -5.55 -0.12
CA LEU A 461 -17.98 -6.96 0.00
C LEU A 461 -18.06 -7.48 1.44
N SER A 462 -17.79 -6.62 2.43
CA SER A 462 -17.93 -6.97 3.85
C SER A 462 -19.36 -7.32 4.25
N GLN A 463 -20.35 -6.74 3.56
CA GLN A 463 -21.78 -6.80 3.92
C GLN A 463 -22.05 -6.42 5.40
N GLN A 464 -21.22 -5.53 5.96
CA GLN A 464 -21.33 -5.04 7.33
C GLN A 464 -21.79 -3.58 7.35
N ASP A 465 -22.33 -3.17 8.49
CA ASP A 465 -22.64 -1.77 8.74
C ASP A 465 -21.36 -0.93 8.77
N LEU A 466 -21.43 0.27 8.21
CA LEU A 466 -20.34 1.23 8.33
C LEU A 466 -20.36 1.86 9.73
N LEU A 467 -19.36 1.54 10.54
CA LEU A 467 -19.12 2.14 11.84
C LEU A 467 -18.12 3.29 11.72
N ILE A 468 -18.55 4.49 12.10
CA ILE A 468 -17.73 5.70 12.19
C ILE A 468 -17.49 5.99 13.67
N ASP A 469 -16.25 5.85 14.10
CA ASP A 469 -15.83 6.02 15.49
C ASP A 469 -14.59 6.91 15.61
N SER A 470 -13.98 6.98 16.79
CA SER A 470 -12.83 7.83 17.04
C SER A 470 -11.64 7.58 16.12
N SER A 471 -11.51 6.38 15.55
CA SER A 471 -10.40 6.00 14.68
C SER A 471 -10.50 6.59 13.27
N ASN A 472 -11.71 6.72 12.71
CA ASN A 472 -11.92 7.08 11.31
C ASN A 472 -12.83 8.31 11.10
N GLN A 473 -13.45 8.83 12.16
CA GLN A 473 -14.39 9.96 12.07
C GLN A 473 -13.78 11.22 11.45
N LEU A 474 -12.46 11.43 11.55
CA LEU A 474 -11.80 12.59 10.97
C LEU A 474 -11.91 12.58 9.44
N PHE A 475 -11.69 11.43 8.80
CA PHE A 475 -11.89 11.29 7.36
C PHE A 475 -13.35 11.53 6.97
N TYR A 476 -14.29 10.82 7.59
CA TYR A 476 -15.70 10.91 7.22
C TYR A 476 -16.28 12.31 7.46
N PHE A 477 -15.92 12.98 8.55
CA PHE A 477 -16.41 14.35 8.81
C PHE A 477 -15.74 15.44 7.98
N ASN A 478 -14.56 15.17 7.43
CA ASN A 478 -13.91 16.12 6.53
C ASN A 478 -14.43 16.00 5.10
N HIS A 479 -14.79 14.79 4.66
CA HIS A 479 -15.00 14.51 3.23
C HIS A 479 -16.34 13.87 2.85
N VAL A 480 -17.14 13.41 3.81
CA VAL A 480 -18.36 12.61 3.50
C VAL A 480 -19.60 13.14 4.21
N ILE A 481 -19.57 13.36 5.52
CA ILE A 481 -20.73 13.69 6.34
C ILE A 481 -20.47 15.02 7.06
N GLU A 482 -21.43 15.94 7.01
CA GLU A 482 -21.39 17.20 7.75
C GLU A 482 -21.29 16.90 9.26
N LYS A 483 -20.25 17.45 9.91
CA LYS A 483 -20.00 17.22 11.33
C LYS A 483 -21.18 17.72 12.18
N PRO A 484 -21.85 16.85 12.96
CA PRO A 484 -22.97 17.27 13.79
C PRO A 484 -22.48 18.12 14.97
N THR A 485 -23.28 19.11 15.36
CA THR A 485 -22.98 20.00 16.51
C THR A 485 -22.80 19.25 17.84
N MET A 486 -23.41 18.07 18.01
CA MET A 486 -23.23 17.23 19.21
C MET A 486 -21.86 16.54 19.28
N PHE A 487 -21.17 16.31 18.15
CA PHE A 487 -19.79 15.78 18.13
C PHE A 487 -18.74 16.88 18.40
N SER A 488 -19.12 17.94 19.12
CA SER A 488 -18.19 18.92 19.66
C SER A 488 -17.21 18.26 20.62
N LYS A 489 -16.05 18.89 20.87
CA LYS A 489 -14.84 18.33 21.51
C LYS A 489 -15.02 17.57 22.85
N GLU A 490 -16.21 17.58 23.44
CA GLU A 490 -16.50 17.03 24.77
C GLU A 490 -17.18 15.64 24.76
N SER A 491 -17.67 15.12 23.62
CA SER A 491 -18.27 13.76 23.54
C SER A 491 -17.35 12.78 22.78
N SER A 492 -16.20 12.45 23.35
CA SER A 492 -15.23 11.50 22.78
C SER A 492 -15.70 10.04 22.72
N SER A 493 -16.93 9.73 23.14
CA SER A 493 -17.46 8.37 23.31
C SER A 493 -18.57 7.97 22.33
N SER A 494 -19.01 8.87 21.44
CA SER A 494 -20.11 8.59 20.50
C SER A 494 -19.61 8.03 19.17
N SER A 495 -20.36 7.09 18.58
CA SER A 495 -20.11 6.54 17.24
C SER A 495 -21.34 6.70 16.34
N LEU A 496 -21.14 6.72 15.03
CA LEU A 496 -22.20 6.67 14.04
C LEU A 496 -22.22 5.29 13.38
N ARG A 497 -23.41 4.73 13.21
CA ARG A 497 -23.64 3.48 12.50
C ARG A 497 -24.50 3.78 11.28
N ILE A 498 -24.00 3.47 10.10
CA ILE A 498 -24.78 3.51 8.85
C ILE A 498 -25.05 2.06 8.45
N PRO A 499 -26.28 1.55 8.66
CA PRO A 499 -26.54 0.14 8.43
C PRO A 499 -26.40 -0.24 6.96
N TYR A 500 -25.84 -1.42 6.71
CA TYR A 500 -25.61 -1.94 5.37
C TYR A 500 -26.90 -1.94 4.53
N ASN A 501 -26.76 -1.63 3.25
CA ASN A 501 -27.86 -1.65 2.26
C ASN A 501 -29.06 -0.74 2.61
N THR A 502 -28.86 0.27 3.46
CA THR A 502 -29.84 1.34 3.67
C THR A 502 -29.66 2.47 2.65
N LEU A 503 -30.63 3.38 2.57
CA LEU A 503 -30.51 4.55 1.70
C LEU A 503 -29.31 5.41 2.08
N ALA A 504 -29.06 5.60 3.38
CA ALA A 504 -27.88 6.33 3.86
C ALA A 504 -26.57 5.63 3.45
N PHE A 505 -26.50 4.30 3.52
CA PHE A 505 -25.32 3.57 3.06
C PHE A 505 -25.06 3.81 1.57
N ASN A 506 -26.07 3.58 0.72
CA ASN A 506 -25.92 3.73 -0.73
C ASN A 506 -25.58 5.18 -1.13
N GLN A 507 -26.18 6.18 -0.47
CA GLN A 507 -25.84 7.59 -0.70
C GLN A 507 -24.41 7.92 -0.23
N THR A 508 -23.94 7.31 0.85
CA THR A 508 -22.55 7.45 1.33
C THR A 508 -21.57 6.89 0.30
N MET A 509 -21.87 5.70 -0.27
CA MET A 509 -21.03 5.08 -1.28
C MET A 509 -20.99 5.89 -2.58
N ALA A 510 -22.14 6.41 -3.03
CA ALA A 510 -22.20 7.31 -4.17
C ALA A 510 -21.39 8.61 -3.94
N SER A 511 -21.41 9.15 -2.71
CA SER A 511 -20.61 10.33 -2.34
C SER A 511 -19.11 10.04 -2.37
N LEU A 512 -18.67 8.90 -1.83
CA LEU A 512 -17.28 8.46 -1.90
C LEU A 512 -16.82 8.23 -3.35
N PHE A 513 -17.71 7.68 -4.18
CA PHE A 513 -17.43 7.42 -5.58
C PHE A 513 -17.19 8.73 -6.35
N GLN A 514 -18.06 9.72 -6.18
CA GLN A 514 -17.89 11.06 -6.76
C GLN A 514 -16.63 11.76 -6.24
N PHE A 515 -16.29 11.56 -4.96
CA PHE A 515 -15.06 12.07 -4.38
C PHE A 515 -13.82 11.42 -5.03
N GLY A 516 -13.84 10.11 -5.27
CA GLY A 516 -12.81 9.39 -6.05
C GLY A 516 -12.67 9.93 -7.48
N ASP A 517 -13.79 10.16 -8.17
CA ASP A 517 -13.80 10.71 -9.54
C ASP A 517 -13.17 12.10 -9.61
N SER A 518 -13.27 12.90 -8.54
CA SER A 518 -12.68 14.24 -8.51
C SER A 518 -11.14 14.24 -8.53
N PHE A 519 -10.49 13.15 -8.12
CA PHE A 519 -9.04 12.96 -8.31
C PHE A 519 -8.69 12.64 -9.77
N LEU A 520 -9.48 11.78 -10.42
CA LEU A 520 -9.33 11.49 -11.86
C LEU A 520 -9.57 12.74 -12.70
N ASP A 521 -10.48 13.62 -12.28
CA ASP A 521 -10.75 14.87 -12.98
C ASP A 521 -9.55 15.85 -12.92
N ILE A 522 -8.78 15.84 -11.83
CA ILE A 522 -7.52 16.59 -11.76
C ILE A 522 -6.50 16.01 -12.74
N VAL A 523 -6.40 14.69 -12.82
CA VAL A 523 -5.52 14.04 -13.80
C VAL A 523 -5.93 14.45 -15.22
N ARG A 524 -7.23 14.39 -15.55
CA ARG A 524 -7.77 14.87 -16.84
C ARG A 524 -7.37 16.31 -17.18
N GLU A 525 -7.28 17.19 -16.19
CA GLU A 525 -6.90 18.59 -16.40
C GLU A 525 -5.41 18.76 -16.76
N HIS A 526 -4.57 17.77 -16.48
CA HIS A 526 -3.11 17.89 -16.54
C HIS A 526 -2.40 16.87 -17.44
N VAL A 527 -3.10 15.79 -17.86
CA VAL A 527 -2.63 14.91 -18.95
C VAL A 527 -2.53 15.70 -20.25
N ALA A 528 -1.55 15.38 -21.10
CA ALA A 528 -1.43 15.97 -22.44
C ALA A 528 -2.57 15.55 -23.38
N ASP A 529 -2.78 16.32 -24.44
CA ASP A 529 -3.83 16.05 -25.44
C ASP A 529 -3.65 14.70 -26.16
N ASP A 530 -2.42 14.19 -26.27
CA ASP A 530 -2.10 12.88 -26.83
C ASP A 530 -2.15 11.74 -25.80
N GLY A 531 -2.54 12.06 -24.57
CA GLY A 531 -2.61 11.14 -23.44
C GLY A 531 -1.27 10.86 -22.76
N SER A 532 -0.20 11.58 -23.11
CA SER A 532 1.07 11.45 -22.39
C SER A 532 0.97 11.91 -20.93
N MET A 533 1.63 11.15 -20.03
CA MET A 533 1.73 11.46 -18.60
C MET A 533 3.18 11.36 -18.15
N SER A 534 3.70 12.45 -17.57
CA SER A 534 5.01 12.46 -16.94
C SER A 534 4.95 11.92 -15.50
N GLU A 535 6.05 12.05 -14.78
CA GLU A 535 6.15 11.81 -13.35
C GLU A 535 5.29 12.82 -12.55
N GLN A 536 5.44 14.11 -12.84
CA GLN A 536 4.87 15.22 -12.09
C GLN A 536 4.05 16.15 -12.95
N PHE A 537 3.27 17.02 -12.33
CA PHE A 537 2.73 18.21 -12.97
C PHE A 537 2.94 19.43 -12.07
N ASP A 538 3.41 20.52 -12.67
CA ASP A 538 3.87 21.74 -12.01
C ASP A 538 2.82 22.31 -11.04
N LYS A 539 3.21 22.52 -9.78
CA LYS A 539 2.28 22.96 -8.71
C LYS A 539 1.63 24.32 -8.96
N TYR A 540 2.14 25.14 -9.89
CA TYR A 540 1.63 26.48 -10.20
C TYR A 540 0.81 26.48 -11.48
N THR A 541 1.30 25.82 -12.53
CA THR A 541 0.74 25.89 -13.89
C THR A 541 -0.04 24.65 -14.29
N GLY A 542 0.21 23.51 -13.65
CA GLY A 542 -0.37 22.22 -14.00
C GLY A 542 0.23 21.58 -15.26
N TYR A 543 1.28 22.15 -15.83
CA TYR A 543 1.99 21.52 -16.95
C TYR A 543 2.87 20.38 -16.48
N MET A 544 2.98 19.33 -17.31
CA MET A 544 3.84 18.17 -17.05
C MET A 544 5.30 18.54 -16.74
N ARG A 545 5.89 17.82 -15.78
CA ARG A 545 7.27 17.98 -15.28
C ARG A 545 7.88 16.62 -14.94
N GLY A 546 9.21 16.59 -14.86
CA GLY A 546 9.97 15.37 -14.54
C GLY A 546 10.06 14.41 -15.73
N ALA A 547 10.32 13.14 -15.44
CA ALA A 547 10.46 12.10 -16.45
C ALA A 547 9.19 11.99 -17.32
N THR A 548 9.34 12.05 -18.64
CA THR A 548 8.23 11.95 -19.59
C THR A 548 7.75 10.51 -19.72
N ASP A 549 6.46 10.29 -20.03
CA ASP A 549 5.91 8.95 -20.26
C ASP A 549 6.29 7.96 -19.13
N LEU A 550 6.12 8.36 -17.86
CA LEU A 550 6.50 7.53 -16.72
C LEU A 550 5.58 6.30 -16.64
N THR A 551 6.16 5.10 -16.72
CA THR A 551 5.43 3.82 -16.75
C THR A 551 4.51 3.65 -15.54
N TRP A 552 4.98 4.04 -14.35
CA TRP A 552 4.19 3.95 -13.13
C TRP A 552 2.96 4.88 -13.16
N SER A 553 3.06 6.10 -13.71
CA SER A 553 1.90 7.00 -13.86
C SER A 553 0.78 6.35 -14.70
N TYR A 554 1.14 5.68 -15.79
CA TYR A 554 0.18 4.93 -16.60
C TYR A 554 -0.41 3.72 -15.87
N GLY A 555 0.43 2.95 -15.17
CA GLY A 555 -0.01 1.83 -14.34
C GLY A 555 -1.02 2.24 -13.28
N SER A 556 -0.77 3.35 -12.59
CA SER A 556 -1.67 3.91 -11.59
C SER A 556 -3.02 4.34 -12.17
N LEU A 557 -3.07 4.91 -13.39
CA LEU A 557 -4.35 5.29 -14.00
C LEU A 557 -5.15 4.05 -14.38
N TRP A 558 -4.49 3.07 -15.00
CA TRP A 558 -5.13 1.83 -15.37
C TRP A 558 -5.69 1.10 -14.15
N SER A 559 -4.91 1.02 -13.07
CA SER A 559 -5.32 0.40 -11.80
C SER A 559 -6.49 1.15 -11.15
N ALA A 560 -6.42 2.49 -11.06
CA ALA A 560 -7.50 3.30 -10.53
C ALA A 560 -8.81 3.10 -11.32
N ASN A 561 -8.75 3.07 -12.66
CA ASN A 561 -9.95 2.79 -13.46
C ASN A 561 -10.45 1.35 -13.28
N ARG A 562 -9.58 0.34 -13.17
CA ARG A 562 -10.01 -1.04 -12.88
C ARG A 562 -10.83 -1.11 -11.60
N TRP A 563 -10.36 -0.46 -10.53
CA TRP A 563 -11.11 -0.41 -9.27
C TRP A 563 -12.35 0.46 -9.35
N ARG A 564 -12.31 1.55 -10.11
CA ARG A 564 -13.50 2.35 -10.41
C ARG A 564 -14.61 1.53 -11.06
N GLN A 565 -14.29 0.71 -12.06
CA GLN A 565 -15.29 -0.14 -12.73
C GLN A 565 -15.90 -1.14 -11.75
N ARG A 566 -15.11 -1.73 -10.85
CA ARG A 566 -15.62 -2.60 -9.78
C ARG A 566 -16.53 -1.85 -8.80
N ALA A 567 -16.14 -0.64 -8.40
CA ALA A 567 -16.96 0.19 -7.51
C ALA A 567 -18.28 0.61 -8.18
N LEU A 568 -18.25 0.90 -9.49
CA LEU A 568 -19.45 1.21 -10.29
C LEU A 568 -20.51 0.11 -10.22
N ASP A 569 -20.11 -1.17 -10.25
CA ASP A 569 -21.05 -2.29 -10.14
C ASP A 569 -21.87 -2.28 -8.84
N TYR A 570 -21.39 -1.58 -7.79
CA TYR A 570 -22.09 -1.46 -6.52
C TYR A 570 -22.89 -0.16 -6.35
N VAL A 571 -22.46 0.93 -7.00
CA VAL A 571 -23.08 2.27 -6.84
C VAL A 571 -24.05 2.64 -7.97
N ALA A 572 -24.10 1.86 -9.05
CA ALA A 572 -24.95 2.10 -10.21
C ALA A 572 -26.46 1.95 -9.96
#